data_AF-A0A7J2KLU4-F1
#
_entry.id   AF-A0A7J2KLU4-F1
#
_cell.length_a   1.000
_cell.length_b   1.000
_cell.length_c   1.000
_cell.angle_alpha   90.00
_cell.angle_beta   90.00
_cell.angle_gamma   90.00
#
_symmetry.space_group_name_H-M   'P 1'
#
loop_
_entity.id
_entity.type
_entity.pdbx_description
1 polymer ?
#
loop_
_entity_poly.entity_id
_entity_poly.type
_entity_poly.pdbx_seq_one_letter_code
_entity_poly.pdbx_strand_id
1 'polypeptide(L)'
;MNETKLMFNLGTLKHFINNSLDISYDKNSITGFELIIPLLDASSHNTYVETVSNKADTLYRRIKECLPAMTRDAYLNYISRVSKKLKLNEKKVMLAFDYTDEDFYGDVQGFDIHGWTKKDAVTGKFKFITCSIISDEIPEKIPLISLPIRMGHYKSSVIIDCLL
;
A
#
# COMPACT_ATOMS: atom_id res chain seq x y z
N MET A 1 14.54 -13.85 15.01
CA MET A 1 14.03 -13.79 13.62
C MET A 1 15.07 -14.46 12.72
N ASN A 2 14.67 -15.37 11.82
CA ASN A 2 15.62 -16.08 10.94
C ASN A 2 16.16 -15.12 9.87
N GLU A 3 17.47 -14.89 9.82
CA GLU A 3 18.15 -13.96 8.91
C GLU A 3 17.83 -14.26 7.44
N THR A 4 17.82 -15.53 7.05
CA THR A 4 17.46 -15.97 5.68
C THR A 4 16.03 -15.57 5.33
N LYS A 5 15.10 -15.69 6.28
CA LYS A 5 13.70 -15.29 6.09
C LYS A 5 13.57 -13.77 5.96
N LEU A 6 14.35 -13.02 6.73
CA LEU A 6 14.41 -11.56 6.64
C LEU A 6 14.91 -11.12 5.26
N MET A 7 16.06 -11.65 4.82
CA MET A 7 16.65 -11.30 3.52
C MET A 7 15.71 -11.62 2.35
N PHE A 8 15.01 -12.76 2.41
CA PHE A 8 13.99 -13.10 1.42
C PHE A 8 12.83 -12.09 1.38
N ASN A 9 12.34 -11.67 2.55
CA ASN A 9 11.25 -10.69 2.64
C ASN A 9 11.70 -9.31 2.14
N LEU A 10 12.90 -8.86 2.50
CA LEU A 10 13.47 -7.60 2.02
C LEU A 10 13.69 -7.64 0.50
N GLY A 11 14.14 -8.77 -0.05
CA GLY A 11 14.23 -8.96 -1.51
C GLY A 11 12.88 -8.83 -2.19
N THR A 12 11.82 -9.39 -1.61
CA THR A 12 10.45 -9.27 -2.13
C THR A 12 9.95 -7.82 -2.08
N LEU A 13 10.20 -7.12 -0.96
CA LEU A 13 9.84 -5.71 -0.81
C LEU A 13 10.59 -4.82 -1.81
N LYS A 14 11.87 -5.08 -2.05
CA LYS A 14 12.69 -4.40 -3.07
C LYS A 14 12.03 -4.50 -4.44
N HIS A 15 11.65 -5.72 -4.84
CA HIS A 15 11.01 -5.96 -6.13
C HIS A 15 9.65 -5.26 -6.22
N PHE A 16 8.86 -5.27 -5.14
CA PHE A 16 7.61 -4.53 -5.09
C PHE A 16 7.83 -3.03 -5.31
N ILE A 17 8.76 -2.40 -4.58
CA ILE A 17 9.06 -0.98 -4.71
C ILE A 17 9.56 -0.64 -6.12
N ASN A 18 10.47 -1.45 -6.67
CA ASN A 18 10.99 -1.25 -8.03
C ASN A 18 9.88 -1.24 -9.07
N ASN A 19 9.01 -2.25 -9.02
CA ASN A 19 7.92 -2.40 -9.98
C ASN A 19 6.84 -1.34 -9.78
N SER A 20 6.57 -0.93 -8.53
CA SER A 20 5.55 0.06 -8.22
C SER A 20 5.94 1.48 -8.64
N LEU A 21 7.23 1.80 -8.66
CA LEU A 21 7.76 3.14 -8.93
C LEU A 21 8.50 3.25 -10.28
N ASP A 22 8.52 2.17 -11.06
CA ASP A 22 9.33 2.01 -12.28
C ASP A 22 10.78 2.46 -12.07
N ILE A 23 11.46 1.89 -11.09
CA ILE A 23 12.86 2.23 -10.79
C ILE A 23 13.79 1.03 -10.97
N SER A 24 14.92 1.29 -11.61
CA SER A 24 16.04 0.35 -11.78
C SER A 24 17.35 1.15 -11.86
N TYR A 25 18.50 0.51 -11.63
CA TYR A 25 19.80 1.20 -11.76
C TYR A 25 20.08 1.66 -13.20
N ASP A 26 19.43 1.06 -14.21
CA ASP A 26 19.53 1.51 -15.60
C ASP A 26 18.81 2.84 -15.86
N LYS A 27 17.81 3.16 -15.02
CA LYS A 27 16.93 4.34 -15.18
C LYS A 27 17.19 5.41 -14.11
N ASN A 28 17.65 5.02 -12.92
CA ASN A 28 17.67 5.86 -11.73
C ASN A 28 18.90 5.58 -10.86
N SER A 29 19.36 6.61 -10.15
CA SER A 29 20.44 6.50 -9.16
C SER A 29 20.03 5.84 -7.84
N ILE A 30 18.72 5.69 -7.61
CA ILE A 30 18.10 5.14 -6.40
C ILE A 30 17.12 4.05 -6.85
N THR A 31 17.18 2.91 -6.18
CA THR A 31 16.23 1.80 -6.37
C THR A 31 15.47 1.52 -5.08
N GLY A 32 14.60 0.53 -5.12
CA GLY A 32 13.91 -0.01 -3.97
C GLY A 32 14.88 -0.47 -2.88
N PHE A 33 16.12 -0.84 -3.21
CA PHE A 33 17.12 -1.20 -2.20
C PHE A 33 17.41 -0.03 -1.26
N GLU A 34 17.67 1.15 -1.82
CA GLU A 34 17.95 2.36 -1.05
C GLU A 34 16.72 2.95 -0.36
N LEU A 35 15.51 2.63 -0.86
CA LEU A 35 14.23 3.11 -0.33
C LEU A 35 13.63 2.23 0.76
N ILE A 36 13.98 0.94 0.84
CA ILE A 36 13.44 0.02 1.85
C ILE A 36 13.61 0.54 3.27
N ILE A 37 14.84 0.94 3.64
CA ILE A 37 15.13 1.36 5.02
C ILE A 37 14.35 2.63 5.38
N PRO A 38 14.41 3.72 4.59
CA PRO A 38 13.58 4.91 4.84
C PRO A 38 12.08 4.62 4.97
N LEU A 39 11.54 3.74 4.11
CA LEU A 39 10.12 3.40 4.14
C LEU A 39 9.75 2.61 5.41
N LEU A 40 10.58 1.65 5.82
CA LEU A 40 10.38 0.88 7.04
C LEU A 40 10.54 1.75 8.30
N ASP A 41 11.56 2.61 8.33
CA ASP A 41 11.82 3.52 9.45
C ASP A 41 10.68 4.53 9.62
N ALA A 42 10.24 5.15 8.52
CA ALA A 42 9.10 6.07 8.53
C ALA A 42 7.82 5.38 9.01
N SER A 43 7.55 4.17 8.49
CA SER A 43 6.35 3.40 8.85
C SER A 43 6.36 2.95 10.32
N SER A 44 7.52 2.51 10.84
CA SER A 44 7.65 2.04 12.22
C SER A 44 7.51 3.14 13.27
N HIS A 45 7.81 4.39 12.91
CA HIS A 45 7.69 5.55 13.80
C HIS A 45 6.47 6.42 13.49
N ASN A 46 5.59 5.99 12.56
CA ASN A 46 4.45 6.76 12.07
C ASN A 46 4.81 8.22 11.71
N THR A 47 5.86 8.37 10.91
CA THR A 47 6.41 9.68 10.51
C THR A 47 6.63 9.76 9.00
N TYR A 48 7.08 10.92 8.52
CA TYR A 48 7.34 11.14 7.10
C TYR A 48 8.72 10.60 6.70
N VAL A 49 8.84 10.15 5.44
CA VAL A 49 10.13 9.74 4.87
C VAL A 49 11.14 10.88 4.89
N GLU A 50 10.67 12.12 4.75
CA GLU A 50 11.45 13.37 4.85
C GLU A 50 12.16 13.51 6.18
N THR A 51 11.54 13.03 7.26
CA THR A 51 12.07 13.13 8.62
C THR A 51 13.23 12.17 8.85
N VAL A 52 13.26 11.04 8.15
CA VAL A 52 14.23 9.95 8.36
C VAL A 52 15.22 9.79 7.21
N SER A 53 15.02 10.47 6.08
CA SER A 53 15.85 10.28 4.90
C SER A 53 15.87 11.48 3.94
N ASN A 54 17.03 11.72 3.34
CA ASN A 54 17.22 12.66 2.22
C ASN A 54 16.75 12.12 0.86
N LYS A 55 16.10 10.94 0.81
CA LYS A 55 15.62 10.31 -0.43
C LYS A 55 14.16 10.63 -0.75
N ALA A 56 13.49 11.40 0.11
CA ALA A 56 12.06 11.72 -0.01
C ALA A 56 11.71 12.37 -1.36
N ASP A 57 12.49 13.34 -1.83
CA ASP A 57 12.25 14.01 -3.12
C ASP A 57 12.23 13.04 -4.30
N THR A 58 13.15 12.08 -4.30
CA THR A 58 13.19 11.06 -5.36
C THR A 58 11.97 10.15 -5.26
N LEU A 59 11.61 9.71 -4.05
CA LEU A 59 10.41 8.91 -3.82
C LEU A 59 9.15 9.64 -4.31
N TYR A 60 8.94 10.89 -3.91
CA TYR A 60 7.76 11.68 -4.28
C TYR A 60 7.69 11.98 -5.77
N ARG A 61 8.83 12.32 -6.39
CA ARG A 61 8.90 12.48 -7.84
C ARG A 61 8.47 11.20 -8.56
N ARG A 62 8.96 10.04 -8.12
CA ARG A 62 8.58 8.76 -8.75
C ARG A 62 7.12 8.40 -8.52
N ILE A 63 6.58 8.63 -7.32
CA ILE A 63 5.14 8.44 -7.05
C ILE A 63 4.30 9.33 -7.97
N LYS A 64 4.72 10.59 -8.17
CA LYS A 64 4.00 11.54 -9.03
C LYS A 64 4.05 11.18 -10.52
N GLU A 65 5.17 10.64 -10.99
CA GLU A 65 5.39 10.30 -12.40
C GLU A 65 4.86 8.91 -12.77
N CYS A 66 4.74 8.00 -11.80
CA CYS A 66 4.35 6.62 -12.06
C CYS A 66 2.83 6.50 -12.30
N LEU A 67 2.46 5.58 -13.19
CA LEU A 67 1.05 5.25 -13.41
C LEU A 67 0.53 4.45 -12.20
N PRO A 68 -0.64 4.80 -11.61
CA PRO A 68 -1.22 4.05 -10.50
C PRO A 68 -1.40 2.55 -10.79
N ALA A 69 -1.64 2.19 -12.06
CA ALA A 69 -1.72 0.80 -12.52
C ALA A 69 -0.45 -0.01 -12.21
N MET A 70 0.74 0.60 -12.24
CA MET A 70 1.99 -0.09 -11.95
C MET A 70 2.08 -0.54 -10.49
N THR A 71 1.67 0.33 -9.56
CA THR A 71 1.59 -0.02 -8.13
C THR A 71 0.56 -1.11 -7.90
N ARG A 72 -0.62 -1.00 -8.53
CA ARG A 72 -1.67 -2.03 -8.46
C ARG A 72 -1.15 -3.38 -8.95
N ASP A 73 -0.54 -3.42 -10.13
CA ASP A 73 -0.06 -4.65 -10.73
C ASP A 73 1.12 -5.25 -9.95
N ALA A 74 2.02 -4.41 -9.42
CA ALA A 74 3.08 -4.87 -8.52
C ALA A 74 2.52 -5.50 -7.24
N TYR A 75 1.45 -4.92 -6.67
CA TYR A 75 0.77 -5.45 -5.50
C TYR A 75 0.05 -6.77 -5.79
N LEU A 76 -0.72 -6.85 -6.87
CA LEU A 76 -1.42 -8.07 -7.27
C LEU A 76 -0.44 -9.21 -7.59
N ASN A 77 0.72 -8.90 -8.18
CA ASN A 77 1.79 -9.87 -8.39
C ASN A 77 2.35 -10.40 -7.05
N TYR A 78 2.49 -9.54 -6.04
CA TYR A 78 2.87 -9.96 -4.70
C TYR A 78 1.81 -10.87 -4.08
N ILE A 79 0.53 -10.48 -4.12
CA ILE A 79 -0.58 -11.27 -3.59
C ILE A 79 -0.71 -12.62 -4.31
N SER A 80 -0.49 -12.68 -5.63
CA SER A 80 -0.48 -13.93 -6.41
C SER A 80 0.59 -14.91 -5.93
N ARG A 81 1.75 -14.42 -5.46
CA ARG A 81 2.79 -15.28 -4.87
C ARG A 81 2.40 -15.77 -3.48
N VAL A 82 1.82 -14.87 -2.66
CA VAL A 82 1.31 -15.22 -1.32
C VAL A 82 0.19 -16.25 -1.43
N SER A 83 -0.73 -16.09 -2.38
CA SER A 83 -1.86 -16.99 -2.57
C SER A 83 -1.44 -18.41 -2.94
N LYS A 84 -0.45 -18.55 -3.84
CA LYS A 84 0.15 -19.84 -4.19
C LYS A 84 0.82 -20.50 -2.99
N LYS A 85 1.58 -19.73 -2.20
CA LYS A 85 2.27 -20.24 -1.01
C LYS A 85 1.29 -20.75 0.04
N LEU A 86 0.16 -20.07 0.21
CA LEU A 86 -0.89 -20.42 1.16
C LEU A 86 -1.92 -21.42 0.60
N LYS A 87 -1.78 -21.79 -0.68
CA LYS A 87 -2.68 -22.68 -1.42
C LYS A 87 -4.14 -22.23 -1.33
N LEU A 88 -4.39 -20.95 -1.54
CA LEU A 88 -5.74 -20.37 -1.40
C LEU A 88 -6.77 -21.01 -2.34
N ASN A 89 -6.32 -21.55 -3.48
CA ASN A 89 -7.14 -22.27 -4.45
C ASN A 89 -7.64 -23.64 -3.93
N GLU A 90 -7.02 -24.20 -2.90
CA GLU A 90 -7.41 -25.47 -2.28
C GLU A 90 -8.31 -25.28 -1.06
N LYS A 91 -8.60 -24.03 -0.69
CA LYS A 91 -9.24 -23.66 0.58
C LYS A 91 -10.56 -22.96 0.35
N LYS A 92 -11.45 -23.04 1.34
CA LYS A 92 -12.64 -22.20 1.35
C LYS A 92 -12.25 -20.79 1.76
N VAL A 93 -12.34 -19.86 0.82
CA VAL A 93 -12.02 -18.44 1.04
C VAL A 93 -13.28 -17.58 0.94
N MET A 94 -13.28 -16.48 1.70
CA MET A 94 -14.29 -15.43 1.61
C MET A 94 -13.58 -14.09 1.37
N LEU A 95 -14.26 -13.20 0.65
CA LEU A 95 -13.83 -11.81 0.53
C LEU A 95 -14.52 -10.99 1.62
N ALA A 96 -13.72 -10.35 2.47
CA ALA A 96 -14.18 -9.43 3.49
C ALA A 96 -13.91 -8.00 3.03
N PHE A 97 -14.94 -7.17 3.03
CA PHE A 97 -14.85 -5.76 2.72
C PHE A 97 -15.01 -4.95 4.00
N ASP A 98 -14.07 -4.05 4.25
CA ASP A 98 -14.11 -3.15 5.40
C ASP A 98 -13.71 -1.73 5.00
N TYR A 99 -14.04 -0.77 5.87
CA TYR A 99 -13.62 0.63 5.72
C TYR A 99 -12.41 0.88 6.62
N THR A 100 -11.40 1.51 6.04
CA THR A 100 -10.27 2.05 6.81
C THR A 100 -10.05 3.51 6.44
N ASP A 101 -9.41 4.24 7.34
CA ASP A 101 -9.00 5.60 7.08
C ASP A 101 -7.56 5.85 7.52
N GLU A 102 -6.92 6.82 6.87
CA GLU A 102 -5.58 7.28 7.18
C GLU A 102 -5.63 8.78 7.48
N ASP A 103 -4.95 9.19 8.53
CA ASP A 103 -4.94 10.58 8.98
C ASP A 103 -4.21 11.48 7.97
N PHE A 104 -4.77 12.66 7.74
CA PHE A 104 -4.18 13.72 6.94
C PHE A 104 -4.05 14.99 7.77
N TYR A 105 -2.86 15.60 7.73
CA TYR A 105 -2.47 16.74 8.56
C TYR A 105 -2.27 18.04 7.76
N GLY A 106 -2.40 17.99 6.43
CA GLY A 106 -2.23 19.16 5.56
C GLY A 106 -3.53 19.95 5.35
N ASP A 107 -3.53 20.83 4.36
CA ASP A 107 -4.74 21.58 4.00
C ASP A 107 -5.71 20.70 3.21
N VAL A 108 -6.93 20.52 3.74
CA VAL A 108 -7.96 19.72 3.08
C VAL A 108 -8.43 20.44 1.82
N GLN A 109 -8.19 19.83 0.66
CA GLN A 109 -8.60 20.32 -0.65
C GLN A 109 -9.12 19.19 -1.53
N GLY A 110 -10.04 19.49 -2.44
CA GLY A 110 -10.58 18.53 -3.40
C GLY A 110 -11.56 17.52 -2.79
N PHE A 111 -11.73 16.38 -3.47
CA PHE A 111 -12.68 15.33 -3.09
C PHE A 111 -12.04 14.07 -2.50
N ASP A 112 -10.71 13.96 -2.52
CA ASP A 112 -9.98 12.79 -2.03
C ASP A 112 -9.83 12.78 -0.49
N ILE A 113 -9.86 13.95 0.14
CA ILE A 113 -9.68 14.10 1.59
C ILE A 113 -11.02 14.46 2.23
N HIS A 114 -11.44 13.64 3.18
CA HIS A 114 -12.68 13.86 3.93
C HIS A 114 -12.37 14.77 5.10
N GLY A 115 -13.04 15.91 5.20
CA GLY A 115 -12.85 16.85 6.31
C GLY A 115 -13.05 16.19 7.68
N TRP A 116 -12.24 16.57 8.65
CA TRP A 116 -12.27 16.03 10.01
C TRP A 116 -12.37 17.12 11.08
N THR A 117 -12.63 16.69 12.32
CA THR A 117 -12.91 17.58 13.48
C THR A 117 -11.68 18.33 14.01
N LYS A 118 -10.48 18.13 13.44
CA LYS A 118 -9.21 18.68 13.94
C LYS A 118 -8.77 18.16 15.31
N LYS A 119 -9.38 17.07 15.80
CA LYS A 119 -8.88 16.35 16.97
C LYS A 119 -7.46 15.83 16.67
N ASP A 120 -6.55 15.95 17.63
CA ASP A 120 -5.17 15.48 17.53
C ASP A 120 -4.41 16.05 16.30
N ALA A 121 -4.73 17.29 15.91
CA ALA A 121 -4.22 18.00 14.73
C ALA A 121 -4.58 17.38 13.36
N VAL A 122 -5.41 16.33 13.33
CA VAL A 122 -5.87 15.68 12.09
C VAL A 122 -6.87 16.57 11.36
N THR A 123 -6.48 17.16 10.23
CA THR A 123 -7.33 18.08 9.46
C THR A 123 -8.32 17.36 8.55
N GLY A 124 -7.96 16.17 8.08
CA GLY A 124 -8.79 15.34 7.23
C GLY A 124 -8.41 13.87 7.30
N LYS A 125 -9.13 13.03 6.55
CA LYS A 125 -8.87 11.60 6.44
C LYS A 125 -8.96 11.14 5.00
N PHE A 126 -7.99 10.35 4.55
CA PHE A 126 -8.19 9.52 3.38
C PHE A 126 -9.03 8.32 3.79
N LYS A 127 -10.05 7.98 3.01
CA LYS A 127 -10.92 6.83 3.29
C LYS A 127 -10.75 5.78 2.21
N PHE A 128 -10.76 4.52 2.60
CA PHE A 128 -10.56 3.39 1.71
C PHE A 128 -11.61 2.31 1.96
N ILE A 129 -12.01 1.62 0.88
CA ILE A 129 -12.58 0.28 0.99
C ILE A 129 -11.43 -0.70 0.81
N THR A 130 -11.27 -1.58 1.79
CA THR A 130 -10.28 -2.64 1.77
C THR A 130 -10.97 -3.98 1.56
N CYS A 131 -10.56 -4.70 0.52
CA CYS A 131 -10.93 -6.08 0.29
C CYS A 131 -9.81 -6.98 0.83
N SER A 132 -10.16 -7.96 1.65
CA SER A 132 -9.23 -8.96 2.19
C SER A 132 -9.74 -10.37 1.91
N ILE A 133 -8.81 -11.29 1.64
CA ILE A 133 -9.09 -12.72 1.60
C ILE A 133 -9.00 -13.26 3.03
N ILE A 134 -10.06 -13.92 3.48
CA ILE A 134 -10.14 -14.61 4.77
C ILE A 134 -10.51 -16.07 4.56
N SER A 135 -10.08 -16.93 5.49
CA SER A 135 -10.40 -18.36 5.49
C SER A 135 -10.34 -18.87 6.92
N ASP A 136 -11.25 -19.77 7.30
CA ASP A 136 -11.18 -20.43 8.62
C ASP A 136 -9.93 -21.32 8.76
N GLU A 137 -9.31 -21.68 7.62
CA GLU A 137 -8.11 -22.51 7.54
C GLU A 137 -6.80 -21.69 7.59
N ILE A 138 -6.88 -20.36 7.62
CA ILE A 138 -5.73 -19.45 7.63
C ILE A 138 -5.95 -18.38 8.68
N PRO A 139 -5.12 -18.31 9.74
CA PRO A 139 -5.30 -17.31 10.79
C PRO A 139 -5.04 -15.88 10.28
N GLU A 140 -4.22 -15.72 9.25
CA GLU A 140 -3.92 -14.41 8.66
C GLU A 140 -5.03 -13.91 7.73
N LYS A 141 -5.44 -12.65 7.92
CA LYS A 141 -6.20 -11.89 6.92
C LYS A 141 -5.23 -11.37 5.86
N ILE A 142 -5.47 -11.69 4.61
CA ILE A 142 -4.58 -11.29 3.50
C ILE A 142 -5.23 -10.11 2.79
N PRO A 143 -4.69 -8.88 2.89
CA PRO A 143 -5.24 -7.75 2.16
C PRO A 143 -5.07 -7.98 0.65
N LEU A 144 -6.15 -7.87 -0.11
CA LEU A 144 -6.16 -8.06 -1.56
C LEU A 144 -5.97 -6.75 -2.31
N ILE A 145 -6.67 -5.70 -1.89
CA ILE A 145 -6.56 -4.34 -2.43
C ILE A 145 -7.26 -3.35 -1.47
N SER A 146 -6.75 -2.12 -1.43
CA SER A 146 -7.43 -0.99 -0.79
C SER A 146 -7.62 0.10 -1.84
N LEU A 147 -8.86 0.52 -2.07
CA LEU A 147 -9.19 1.55 -3.05
C LEU A 147 -9.70 2.81 -2.35
N PRO A 148 -9.21 4.01 -2.73
CA PRO A 148 -9.66 5.25 -2.12
C PRO A 148 -11.12 5.55 -2.46
N ILE A 149 -11.85 6.08 -1.48
CA ILE A 149 -13.22 6.53 -1.62
C ILE A 149 -13.21 8.06 -1.57
N ARG A 150 -13.65 8.69 -2.66
CA ARG A 150 -13.82 10.14 -2.72
C ARG A 150 -15.15 10.56 -2.13
N MET A 151 -15.23 11.80 -1.68
CA MET A 151 -16.51 12.42 -1.35
C MET A 151 -17.44 12.36 -2.57
N GLY A 152 -18.66 11.86 -2.37
CA GLY A 152 -19.64 11.67 -3.45
C GLY A 152 -19.53 10.34 -4.22
N HIS A 153 -18.54 9.49 -3.96
CA HIS A 153 -18.49 8.16 -4.57
C HIS A 153 -19.58 7.23 -4.02
N TYR A 154 -20.21 6.46 -4.91
CA TYR A 154 -21.03 5.33 -4.51
C TYR A 154 -20.13 4.19 -4.02
N LYS A 155 -20.33 3.76 -2.78
CA LYS A 155 -19.49 2.71 -2.17
C LYS A 155 -19.56 1.39 -2.95
N SER A 156 -20.73 1.08 -3.52
CA SER A 156 -20.94 -0.10 -4.36
C SER A 156 -20.05 -0.09 -5.61
N SER A 157 -19.79 1.06 -6.24
CA SER A 157 -18.91 1.10 -7.41
C SER A 157 -17.47 0.76 -7.02
N VAL A 158 -17.00 1.28 -5.89
CA VAL A 158 -15.65 0.98 -5.39
C VAL A 158 -15.51 -0.50 -4.99
N ILE A 159 -16.56 -1.12 -4.43
CA ILE A 159 -16.57 -2.57 -4.15
C ILE A 159 -16.45 -3.37 -5.46
N ILE A 160 -17.16 -2.97 -6.52
CA ILE A 160 -17.06 -3.63 -7.84
C ILE A 160 -15.64 -3.47 -8.38
N ASP A 161 -15.02 -2.29 -8.26
CA ASP A 161 -13.65 -2.04 -8.69
C ASP A 161 -12.62 -2.90 -7.94
N CYS A 162 -12.90 -3.29 -6.69
CA CYS A 162 -12.05 -4.25 -5.96
C CYS A 162 -12.14 -5.69 -6.50
N LEU A 163 -13.15 -6.01 -7.32
CA LEU A 163 -13.40 -7.34 -7.88
C LEU A 163 -12.92 -7.48 -9.34
N LEU A 164 -12.60 -6.37 -10.01
CA LEU A 164 -12.14 -6.30 -11.41
C LEU A 164 -10.60 -6.38 -11.50
#